data_AF-A0A1F4B669-F1
#
_entry.id   AF-A0A1F4B669-F1
#
_cell.length_a   1.000
_cell.length_b   1.000
_cell.length_c   1.000
_cell.angle_alpha   90.00
_cell.angle_beta   90.00
_cell.angle_gamma   90.00
#
_symmetry.space_group_name_H-M   'P 1'
#
loop_
_entity.id
_entity.type
_entity.pdbx_description
1 polymer ?
#
loop_
_entity_poly.entity_id
_entity_poly.type
_entity_poly.pdbx_seq_one_letter_code
_entity_poly.pdbx_strand_id
1 'polypeptide(L)'
;MNPIVQLRYAPLPFIGAIAVHYWFVLIDEASGEAHRWEVWQTKNAGGRSIGHVHCDLKTPEAGVGGGPSRVAWEWRGEDAQAIHAVLEKAADYPYCARYLTWPGPNSNTFVAWVLKTAGIEHPLERRGIGKNFR
;
A
#
# COMPACT_ATOMS: atom_id res chain seq x y z
N MET A 1 18.29 -0.61 10.48
CA MET A 1 17.05 0.17 10.57
C MET A 1 16.07 -0.61 11.43
N ASN A 2 15.41 0.03 12.39
CA ASN A 2 14.24 -0.52 13.08
C ASN A 2 13.01 0.11 12.42
N PRO A 3 12.46 -0.51 11.36
CA PRO A 3 11.33 0.06 10.66
C PRO A 3 10.07 -0.11 11.50
N ILE A 4 9.22 0.91 11.45
CA ILE A 4 7.81 0.80 11.77
C ILE A 4 7.08 0.76 10.43
N VAL A 5 6.16 -0.18 10.25
CA VAL A 5 5.35 -0.25 9.04
C VAL A 5 3.89 -0.01 9.41
N GLN A 6 3.28 1.03 8.84
CA GLN A 6 1.85 1.26 8.97
C GLN A 6 1.12 0.82 7.71
N LEU A 7 0.11 -0.02 7.87
CA LEU A 7 -0.93 -0.19 6.86
C LEU A 7 -1.95 0.92 7.04
N ARG A 8 -2.16 1.70 5.99
CA ARG A 8 -3.09 2.83 6.00
C ARG A 8 -4.14 2.65 4.92
N TYR A 9 -5.27 3.32 5.11
CA TYR A 9 -6.33 3.36 4.12
C TYR A 9 -7.09 4.68 4.14
N ALA A 10 -7.79 4.96 3.05
CA ALA A 10 -8.73 6.06 2.96
C ALA A 10 -9.91 5.67 2.05
N PRO A 11 -11.11 6.23 2.28
CA PRO A 11 -12.25 6.06 1.38
C PRO A 11 -11.96 6.65 0.00
N LEU A 12 -12.47 6.01 -1.05
CA LEU A 12 -12.44 6.55 -2.41
C LEU A 12 -13.46 7.69 -2.57
N PRO A 13 -13.19 8.68 -3.45
CA PRO A 13 -14.15 9.76 -3.73
C PRO A 13 -15.45 9.16 -4.29
N PHE A 14 -16.59 9.70 -3.83
CA PHE A 14 -17.97 9.30 -4.21
C PHE A 14 -18.42 7.89 -3.77
N ILE A 15 -17.55 6.89 -3.74
CA ILE A 15 -17.89 5.49 -3.42
C ILE A 15 -17.29 4.99 -2.09
N GLY A 16 -16.83 5.92 -1.23
CA GLY A 16 -16.14 5.62 0.03
C GLY A 16 -16.91 4.76 1.04
N ALA A 17 -18.24 4.66 0.91
CA ALA A 17 -19.06 3.78 1.74
C ALA A 17 -18.77 2.28 1.48
N ILE A 18 -18.37 1.94 0.25
CA ILE A 18 -18.20 0.54 -0.19
C ILE A 18 -16.77 0.23 -0.66
N ALA A 19 -15.91 1.23 -0.85
CA ALA A 19 -14.56 1.06 -1.38
C ALA A 19 -13.51 1.91 -0.66
N VAL A 20 -12.38 1.27 -0.33
CA VAL A 20 -11.19 1.92 0.22
C VAL A 20 -9.94 1.61 -0.60
N HIS A 21 -8.96 2.49 -0.49
CA HIS A 21 -7.62 2.34 -1.05
C HIS A 21 -6.64 2.10 0.08
N TYR A 22 -5.93 0.97 0.08
CA TYR A 22 -4.88 0.65 1.05
C TYR A 22 -3.47 0.99 0.53
N TRP A 23 -2.56 1.33 1.43
CA TRP A 23 -1.14 1.54 1.17
C TRP A 23 -0.28 1.26 2.40
N PHE A 24 1.04 1.15 2.21
CA PHE A 24 2.00 1.09 3.32
C PHE A 24 2.73 2.41 3.52
N VAL A 25 3.07 2.70 4.77
CA VAL A 25 4.05 3.72 5.14
C VAL A 25 5.15 3.03 5.93
N LEU A 26 6.38 3.10 5.44
CA LEU A 26 7.59 2.67 6.11
C LEU A 26 8.18 3.87 6.84
N ILE A 27 8.39 3.75 8.15
CA ILE A 27 8.92 4.82 8.99
C ILE A 27 10.23 4.34 9.61
N ASP A 28 11.29 5.10 9.43
CA ASP A 28 12.54 4.91 10.16
C ASP A 28 12.39 5.51 11.57
N GLU A 29 12.45 4.67 12.60
CA GLU A 29 12.20 5.07 13.98
C GLU A 29 13.25 6.06 14.53
N ALA A 30 14.46 6.07 14.00
CA ALA A 30 15.54 6.92 14.49
C ALA A 30 15.51 8.33 13.89
N SER A 31 15.21 8.43 12.59
CA SER A 31 15.20 9.69 11.84
C SER A 31 13.80 10.30 11.72
N GLY A 32 12.75 9.50 11.87
CA GLY A 32 11.37 9.90 11.60
C GLY A 32 11.05 10.03 10.10
N GLU A 33 11.97 9.66 9.21
CA GLU A 33 11.71 9.65 7.77
C GLU A 33 10.64 8.60 7.44
N ALA A 34 9.71 8.96 6.56
CA ALA A 34 8.57 8.13 6.22
C ALA A 34 8.36 8.03 4.70
N HIS A 35 8.32 6.81 4.20
CA HIS A 35 8.14 6.49 2.78
C HIS A 35 6.82 5.78 2.53
N ARG A 36 6.04 6.29 1.59
CA ARG A 36 4.73 5.74 1.23
C ARG A 36 4.80 4.88 -0.01
N TRP A 37 4.40 3.61 0.10
CA TRP A 37 4.32 2.66 -1.00
C TRP A 37 2.88 2.31 -1.37
N GLU A 38 2.53 2.49 -2.64
CA GLU A 38 1.18 2.24 -3.14
C GLU A 38 1.10 2.00 -4.64
N VAL A 39 -0.08 1.61 -5.12
CA VAL A 39 -0.38 1.46 -6.54
C VAL A 39 -1.45 2.44 -7.02
N TRP A 40 -1.23 3.12 -8.14
CA TRP A 40 -2.20 4.02 -8.79
C TRP A 40 -2.46 3.65 -10.25
N GLN A 41 -3.60 4.10 -10.79
CA GLN A 41 -4.00 3.85 -12.18
C GLN A 41 -3.06 4.46 -13.23
N THR A 42 -2.34 5.53 -12.88
CA THR A 42 -1.46 6.24 -13.81
C THR A 42 -0.04 5.71 -13.64
N LYS A 43 0.53 5.13 -14.69
CA LYS A 43 1.93 4.67 -14.66
C LYS A 43 2.89 5.84 -14.53
N ASN A 44 3.99 5.63 -13.80
CA ASN A 44 5.12 6.56 -13.69
C ASN A 44 4.71 8.00 -13.34
N ALA A 45 3.75 8.16 -12.42
CA ALA A 45 3.14 9.44 -12.11
C ALA A 45 4.00 10.40 -11.27
N GLY A 46 5.16 9.95 -10.78
CA GLY A 46 6.06 10.73 -9.92
C GLY A 46 6.65 9.88 -8.79
N GLY A 47 7.45 10.52 -7.93
CA GLY A 47 8.24 9.81 -6.91
C GLY A 47 9.17 8.77 -7.53
N ARG A 48 9.49 7.71 -6.79
CA ARG A 48 10.13 6.51 -7.36
C ARG A 48 9.02 5.61 -7.90
N SER A 49 9.06 5.24 -9.18
CA SER A 49 7.98 4.49 -9.83
C SER A 49 8.49 3.25 -10.55
N ILE A 50 7.71 2.17 -10.47
CA ILE A 50 7.87 0.95 -11.28
C ILE A 50 6.50 0.66 -11.91
N GLY A 51 6.25 1.27 -13.06
CA GLY A 51 4.94 1.22 -13.70
C GLY A 51 3.86 1.84 -12.80
N HIS A 52 2.94 1.03 -12.30
CA HIS A 52 1.85 1.44 -11.42
C HIS A 52 2.20 1.45 -9.93
N VAL A 53 3.34 0.87 -9.52
CA VAL A 53 3.80 0.95 -8.13
C VAL A 53 4.59 2.23 -7.94
N HIS A 54 4.31 2.95 -6.86
CA HIS A 54 4.94 4.22 -6.54
C HIS A 54 5.42 4.24 -5.08
N CYS A 55 6.59 4.82 -4.87
CA CYS A 55 7.08 5.29 -3.59
C CYS A 55 7.10 6.82 -3.60
N ASP A 56 6.49 7.44 -2.59
CA ASP A 56 6.46 8.89 -2.35
C ASP A 56 5.82 9.71 -3.48
N LEU A 57 4.82 9.14 -4.16
CA LEU A 57 3.93 9.90 -5.06
C LEU A 57 3.04 10.89 -4.29
N LYS A 58 2.70 10.55 -3.05
CA LYS A 58 1.92 11.37 -2.11
C LYS A 58 2.60 11.34 -0.75
N THR A 59 2.30 12.32 0.09
CA THR A 59 2.76 12.31 1.48
C THR A 59 2.16 11.12 2.25
N PRO A 60 2.81 10.66 3.34
CA PRO A 60 2.38 9.47 4.08
C PRO A 60 0.92 9.50 4.57
N GLU A 61 0.46 10.66 5.05
CA GLU A 61 -0.88 10.85 5.63
C GLU A 61 -1.92 11.35 4.62
N ALA A 62 -1.53 11.69 3.39
CA ALA A 62 -2.47 12.21 2.40
C ALA A 62 -3.58 11.19 2.09
N GLY A 63 -4.84 11.63 2.13
CA GLY A 63 -5.96 10.84 1.65
C GLY A 63 -5.93 10.63 0.13
N VAL A 64 -6.98 9.97 -0.39
CA VAL A 64 -7.14 9.68 -1.82
C VAL A 64 -8.33 10.42 -2.46
N GLY A 65 -8.85 11.44 -1.77
CA GLY A 65 -9.94 12.30 -2.24
C GLY A 65 -11.31 12.01 -1.64
N GLY A 66 -11.54 10.84 -1.03
CA GLY A 66 -12.81 10.51 -0.37
C GLY A 66 -12.86 10.73 1.14
N GLY A 67 -11.74 11.12 1.75
CA GLY A 67 -11.66 11.36 3.20
C GLY A 67 -10.22 11.30 3.74
N PRO A 68 -10.05 11.48 5.06
CA PRO A 68 -8.73 11.42 5.69
C PRO A 68 -8.15 10.00 5.67
N SER A 69 -6.81 9.92 5.67
CA SER A 69 -6.08 8.66 5.90
C SER A 69 -6.31 8.16 7.33
N ARG A 70 -6.42 6.84 7.48
CA ARG A 70 -6.51 6.13 8.75
C ARG A 70 -5.45 5.04 8.82
N VAL A 71 -4.91 4.80 10.00
CA VAL A 71 -4.07 3.63 10.28
C VAL A 71 -5.00 2.43 10.49
N ALA A 72 -4.85 1.39 9.68
CA ALA A 72 -5.51 0.11 9.90
C ALA A 72 -4.72 -0.76 10.88
N TRP A 73 -3.40 -0.75 10.75
CA TRP A 73 -2.49 -1.53 11.59
C TRP A 73 -1.08 -0.95 11.58
N GLU A 74 -0.31 -1.24 12.61
CA GLU A 74 1.12 -0.92 12.72
C GLU A 74 1.90 -2.18 13.12
N TRP A 75 2.93 -2.52 12.36
CA TRP A 75 3.89 -3.57 12.69
C TRP A 75 5.21 -2.97 13.14
N ARG A 76 5.88 -3.71 14.03
CA ARG A 76 7.22 -3.44 14.55
C ARG A 76 7.99 -4.76 14.62
N GLY A 77 9.31 -4.70 14.79
CA GLY A 77 10.14 -5.90 14.93
C GLY A 77 10.16 -6.75 13.65
N GLU A 78 10.12 -8.06 13.80
CA GLU A 78 10.29 -9.02 12.69
C GLU A 78 9.26 -8.83 11.57
N ASP A 79 7.99 -8.62 11.91
CA ASP A 79 6.93 -8.41 10.91
C ASP A 79 7.18 -7.15 10.07
N ALA A 80 7.63 -6.07 10.71
CA ALA A 80 7.96 -4.83 10.01
C ALA A 80 9.17 -5.01 9.09
N GLN A 81 10.18 -5.76 9.54
CA GLN A 81 11.35 -6.09 8.71
C GLN A 81 10.96 -6.94 7.50
N ALA A 82 10.07 -7.92 7.68
CA ALA A 82 9.58 -8.76 6.60
C ALA A 82 8.82 -7.95 5.55
N ILE A 83 7.91 -7.06 5.97
CA ILE A 83 7.17 -6.18 5.06
C ILE A 83 8.14 -5.22 4.34
N HIS A 84 9.05 -4.59 5.07
CA HIS A 84 10.06 -3.70 4.52
C HIS A 84 10.89 -4.40 3.42
N ALA A 85 11.38 -5.62 3.68
CA ALA A 85 12.16 -6.39 2.71
C ALA A 85 11.40 -6.67 1.40
N VAL A 86 10.07 -6.84 1.46
CA VAL A 86 9.23 -7.00 0.26
C VAL A 86 9.01 -5.68 -0.46
N LEU A 87 8.81 -4.57 0.25
CA LEU A 87 8.63 -3.24 -0.35
C LEU A 87 9.89 -2.78 -1.10
N GLU A 88 11.08 -3.05 -0.57
CA GLU A 88 12.35 -2.77 -1.27
C GLU A 88 12.50 -3.58 -2.58
N LYS A 89 11.77 -4.70 -2.68
CA LYS A 89 11.68 -5.54 -3.89
C LYS A 89 10.34 -5.37 -4.61
N ALA A 90 9.71 -4.20 -4.50
CA ALA A 90 8.44 -3.92 -5.15
C ALA A 90 8.45 -4.14 -6.68
N ALA A 91 9.63 -4.17 -7.32
CA ALA A 91 9.78 -4.55 -8.72
C ALA A 91 9.30 -5.99 -9.03
N ASP A 92 9.34 -6.88 -8.04
CA ASP A 92 8.89 -8.27 -8.15
C ASP A 92 7.35 -8.40 -8.14
N TYR A 93 6.62 -7.30 -7.89
CA TYR A 93 5.16 -7.31 -7.94
C TYR A 93 4.68 -7.63 -9.38
N PRO A 94 3.91 -8.71 -9.59
CA PRO A 94 3.56 -9.21 -10.93
C PRO A 94 2.70 -8.26 -11.77
N TYR A 95 2.09 -7.25 -11.13
CA TYR A 95 1.17 -6.32 -11.78
C TYR A 95 1.71 -4.90 -11.93
N CYS A 96 3.03 -4.69 -11.84
CA CYS A 96 3.65 -3.39 -12.09
C CYS A 96 3.20 -2.73 -13.40
N ALA A 97 2.93 -3.52 -14.45
CA ALA A 97 2.50 -3.01 -15.77
C ALA A 97 0.98 -3.07 -16.02
N ARG A 98 0.17 -3.51 -15.06
CA ARG A 98 -1.28 -3.70 -15.23
C ARG A 98 -2.06 -3.11 -14.06
N TYR A 99 -3.09 -2.35 -14.37
CA TYR A 99 -4.04 -1.83 -13.38
C TYR A 99 -5.48 -2.06 -13.85
N LEU A 100 -6.36 -2.45 -12.94
CA LEU A 100 -7.81 -2.50 -13.15
C LEU A 100 -8.51 -1.96 -11.91
N THR A 101 -9.41 -0.99 -12.11
CA THR A 101 -10.18 -0.37 -11.03
C THR A 101 -11.07 -1.40 -10.31
N TRP A 102 -11.63 -2.37 -11.05
CA TRP A 102 -12.47 -3.42 -10.51
C TRP A 102 -12.29 -4.76 -11.26
N PRO A 103 -12.22 -5.91 -10.55
CA PRO A 103 -11.96 -6.00 -9.12
C PRO A 103 -10.49 -5.74 -8.79
N GLY A 104 -9.56 -5.89 -9.74
CA GLY A 104 -8.11 -5.74 -9.57
C GLY A 104 -7.38 -6.24 -10.83
N PRO A 105 -6.05 -6.08 -10.93
CA PRO A 105 -5.12 -5.70 -9.86
C PRO A 105 -5.12 -4.19 -9.60
N ASN A 106 -5.12 -3.80 -8.33
CA ASN A 106 -5.10 -2.40 -7.87
C ASN A 106 -4.29 -2.25 -6.56
N SER A 107 -4.44 -1.14 -5.84
CA SER A 107 -3.78 -0.91 -4.54
C SER A 107 -4.05 -1.98 -3.50
N ASN A 108 -5.27 -2.48 -3.42
CA ASN A 108 -5.64 -3.53 -2.47
C ASN A 108 -5.02 -4.89 -2.86
N THR A 109 -4.86 -5.15 -4.16
CA THR A 109 -4.11 -6.31 -4.66
C THR A 109 -2.63 -6.22 -4.29
N PHE A 110 -2.01 -5.05 -4.44
CA PHE A 110 -0.63 -4.83 -4.08
C PHE A 110 -0.39 -5.08 -2.59
N VAL A 111 -1.24 -4.51 -1.73
CA VAL A 111 -1.13 -4.74 -0.28
C VAL A 111 -1.29 -6.21 0.08
N ALA A 112 -2.28 -6.90 -0.50
CA ALA A 112 -2.46 -8.33 -0.27
C ALA A 112 -1.25 -9.16 -0.73
N TRP A 113 -0.62 -8.79 -1.86
CA TRP A 113 0.59 -9.43 -2.34
C TRP A 113 1.77 -9.21 -1.39
N VAL A 114 1.97 -7.99 -0.89
CA VAL A 114 3.05 -7.68 0.07
C VAL A 114 2.88 -8.50 1.35
N LEU A 115 1.69 -8.49 1.97
CA LEU A 115 1.42 -9.24 3.20
C LEU A 115 1.66 -10.74 2.99
N LYS A 116 1.14 -11.30 1.90
CA LYS A 116 1.34 -12.72 1.57
C LYS A 116 2.82 -13.06 1.37
N THR A 117 3.56 -12.21 0.67
CA THR A 117 4.99 -12.45 0.36
C THR A 117 5.86 -12.31 1.61
N ALA A 118 5.47 -11.41 2.52
CA ALA A 118 6.12 -11.22 3.82
C ALA A 118 5.73 -12.29 4.86
N GLY A 119 4.80 -13.21 4.56
CA GLY A 119 4.31 -14.21 5.51
C GLY A 119 3.40 -13.66 6.61
N ILE A 120 2.78 -12.49 6.38
CA ILE A 120 1.94 -11.80 7.37
C ILE A 120 0.47 -12.18 7.17
N GLU A 121 -0.12 -12.81 8.18
CA GLU A 121 -1.56 -13.08 8.23
C GLU A 121 -2.33 -11.87 8.76
N HIS A 122 -2.68 -10.94 7.86
CA HIS A 122 -3.52 -9.80 8.21
C HIS A 122 -4.70 -9.63 7.23
N PRO A 123 -5.95 -9.75 7.69
CA PRO A 123 -7.10 -9.63 6.81
C PRO A 123 -7.41 -8.17 6.48
N LEU A 124 -7.45 -7.82 5.19
CA LEU A 124 -8.00 -6.54 4.75
C LEU A 124 -9.54 -6.55 4.78
N GLU A 125 -10.13 -5.41 5.09
CA GLU A 125 -11.58 -5.27 5.20
C GLU A 125 -12.31 -5.54 3.87
N ARG A 126 -13.61 -5.81 3.93
CA ARG A 126 -14.42 -6.15 2.74
C ARG A 126 -14.43 -5.04 1.68
N ARG A 127 -14.30 -3.77 2.09
CA ARG A 127 -14.22 -2.60 1.20
C ARG A 127 -12.90 -2.50 0.44
N GLY A 128 -11.89 -3.30 0.81
CA GLY A 128 -10.64 -3.44 0.05
C GLY A 128 -10.83 -4.26 -1.22
N ILE A 129 -11.68 -3.78 -2.14
CA ILE A 129 -11.99 -4.45 -3.40
C ILE A 129 -10.70 -4.70 -4.19
N GLY A 130 -10.48 -5.96 -4.60
CA GLY A 130 -9.26 -6.38 -5.28
C GLY A 130 -8.23 -7.09 -4.43
N LYS A 131 -8.40 -7.10 -3.11
CA LYS A 131 -7.54 -7.83 -2.16
C LYS A 131 -7.41 -9.34 -2.43
N ASN A 132 -8.34 -9.92 -3.18
CA ASN A 132 -8.37 -11.36 -3.51
C ASN A 132 -8.00 -11.64 -4.98
N PHE A 133 -7.55 -10.63 -5.74
CA PHE A 133 -7.14 -10.81 -7.14
C PHE A 133 -5.92 -11.75 -7.23
N ARG A 134 -5.90 -12.63 -8.23
CA ARG A 134 -4.87 -13.64 -8.43
C ARG A 134 -4.40 -13.68 -9.87
#